data_AF-A0ABD1A4P3-F1
#
_entry.id   AF-A0ABD1A4P3-F1
#
_cell.length_a   1.000
_cell.length_b   1.000
_cell.length_c   1.000
_cell.angle_alpha   90.00
_cell.angle_beta   90.00
_cell.angle_gamma   90.00
#
_symmetry.space_group_name_H-M   'P 1'
#
loop_
_entity.id
_entity.type
_entity.pdbx_description
1 polymer ?
#
loop_
_entity_poly.entity_id
_entity_poly.type
_entity_poly.pdbx_seq_one_letter_code
_entity_poly.pdbx_strand_id
1 'polypeptide(L)'
;MELEKLISEKETEEEEEEEEMKSLYQCEIITQRVLKTYFEEIKEVPQGIEALISDLAAEELQNDIVLLDDEAVAVIVAKRVCERLRSWRDVESNTIDMMVEHDFRTESLGLWRSKNEAEVAETVLDIEFEIFEDLVEELSEDIGGDR
;
A
#
# COMPACT_ATOMS: atom_id res chain seq x y z
N MET A 1 -17.71 41.24 22.89
CA MET A 1 -18.15 40.55 21.67
C MET A 1 -17.03 40.21 20.70
N GLU A 2 -16.16 41.13 20.24
CA GLU A 2 -15.05 40.72 19.34
C GLU A 2 -13.96 39.89 20.05
N LEU A 3 -13.60 40.25 21.28
CA LEU A 3 -12.62 39.51 22.09
C LEU A 3 -13.10 38.12 22.52
N GLU A 4 -14.39 37.97 22.88
CA GLU A 4 -14.98 36.68 23.25
C GLU A 4 -15.05 35.72 22.06
N LYS A 5 -15.29 36.27 20.85
CA LYS A 5 -15.31 35.49 19.61
C LYS A 5 -13.91 34.97 19.26
N LEU A 6 -12.88 35.81 19.38
CA LEU A 6 -11.49 35.41 19.12
C LEU A 6 -10.96 34.37 20.12
N ILE A 7 -11.37 34.44 21.39
CA ILE A 7 -10.99 33.43 22.40
C ILE A 7 -11.65 32.08 22.05
N SER A 8 -12.94 32.10 21.72
CA SER A 8 -13.68 30.89 21.35
C SER A 8 -13.16 30.23 20.07
N GLU A 9 -12.76 31.00 19.04
CA GLU A 9 -12.19 30.47 17.80
C GLU A 9 -10.81 29.84 18.05
N LYS A 10 -9.99 30.44 18.92
CA LYS A 10 -8.68 29.92 19.27
C LYS A 10 -8.74 28.62 20.09
N GLU A 11 -9.66 28.55 21.05
CA GLU A 11 -9.88 27.34 21.85
C GLU A 11 -10.32 26.15 20.97
N THR A 12 -11.15 26.39 19.95
CA THR A 12 -11.55 25.35 18.99
C THR A 12 -10.40 24.89 18.09
N GLU A 13 -9.54 25.81 17.62
CA GLU A 13 -8.36 25.45 16.81
C GLU A 13 -7.36 24.60 17.62
N GLU A 14 -7.12 24.93 18.90
CA GLU A 14 -6.23 24.17 19.78
C GLU A 14 -6.78 22.76 20.07
N GLU A 15 -8.10 22.60 20.26
CA GLU A 15 -8.75 21.29 20.44
C GLU A 15 -8.67 20.41 19.16
N GLU A 16 -8.85 21.00 17.98
CA GLU A 16 -8.71 20.30 16.70
C GLU A 16 -7.27 19.82 16.46
N GLU A 17 -6.26 20.66 16.74
CA GLU A 17 -4.84 20.30 16.64
C GLU A 17 -4.46 19.14 17.59
N GLU A 18 -5.02 19.11 18.80
CA GLU A 18 -4.80 18.02 19.76
C GLU A 18 -5.40 16.69 19.28
N GLU A 19 -6.61 16.72 18.71
CA GLU A 19 -7.24 15.52 18.14
C GLU A 19 -6.47 14.98 16.92
N GLU A 20 -6.00 15.87 16.04
CA GLU A 20 -5.17 15.49 14.90
C GLU A 20 -3.86 14.84 15.35
N MET A 21 -3.17 15.44 16.34
CA MET A 21 -1.93 14.89 16.88
C MET A 21 -2.14 13.51 17.51
N LYS A 22 -3.27 13.34 18.22
CA LYS A 22 -3.65 12.04 18.81
C LYS A 22 -3.90 10.99 17.73
N SER A 23 -4.62 11.34 16.67
CA SER A 23 -4.88 10.43 15.54
C SER A 23 -3.59 9.99 14.86
N LEU A 24 -2.67 10.92 14.59
CA LEU A 24 -1.37 10.61 13.98
C LEU A 24 -0.55 9.66 14.85
N TYR A 25 -0.52 9.88 16.16
CA TYR A 25 0.16 9.00 17.10
C TYR A 25 -0.44 7.58 17.13
N GLN A 26 -1.77 7.47 17.05
CA GLN A 26 -2.44 6.17 16.96
C GLN A 26 -2.12 5.44 15.65
N CYS A 27 -2.14 6.15 14.51
CA CYS A 27 -1.74 5.59 13.22
C CYS A 27 -0.30 5.05 13.26
N GLU A 28 0.63 5.77 13.88
CA GLU A 28 2.01 5.31 14.04
C GLU A 28 2.08 4.00 14.85
N ILE A 29 1.39 3.93 16.00
CA ILE A 29 1.34 2.70 16.83
C ILE A 29 0.78 1.52 16.03
N ILE A 30 -0.31 1.73 15.31
CA ILE A 30 -0.95 0.70 14.48
C ILE A 30 0.01 0.24 13.39
N THR A 31 0.68 1.19 12.72
CA THR A 31 1.64 0.91 11.64
C THR A 31 2.78 0.02 12.14
N GLN A 32 3.42 0.40 13.24
CA GLN A 32 4.50 -0.39 13.83
C GLN A 32 4.02 -1.78 14.28
N ARG A 33 2.81 -1.88 14.82
CA ARG A 33 2.21 -3.16 15.23
C ARG A 33 1.94 -4.08 14.03
N VAL A 34 1.42 -3.54 12.93
CA VAL A 34 1.16 -4.31 11.70
C VAL A 34 2.47 -4.77 11.08
N LEU A 35 3.45 -3.85 10.95
CA LEU A 35 4.80 -4.17 10.47
C LEU A 35 5.42 -5.31 11.27
N LYS A 36 5.41 -5.20 12.60
CA LYS A 36 5.92 -6.26 13.47
C LYS A 36 5.14 -7.57 13.34
N THR A 37 3.85 -7.55 13.02
CA THR A 37 3.05 -8.78 12.94
C THR A 37 3.21 -9.49 11.58
N TYR A 38 3.39 -8.74 10.49
CA TYR A 38 3.40 -9.27 9.13
C TYR A 38 4.79 -9.40 8.53
N PHE A 39 5.71 -8.54 8.96
CA PHE A 39 7.02 -8.36 8.33
C PHE A 39 8.16 -8.71 9.30
N GLU A 40 7.89 -9.35 10.44
CA GLU A 40 8.94 -9.75 11.41
C GLU A 40 10.01 -10.64 10.77
N GLU A 41 9.60 -11.51 9.85
CA GLU A 41 10.47 -12.45 9.14
C GLU A 41 11.10 -11.85 7.87
N ILE A 42 10.68 -10.64 7.48
CA ILE A 42 11.15 -9.98 6.27
C ILE A 42 12.37 -9.13 6.64
N LYS A 43 13.51 -9.47 6.01
CA LYS A 43 14.82 -8.85 6.28
C LYS A 43 14.83 -7.34 6.00
N GLU A 44 14.05 -6.90 5.02
CA GLU A 44 13.90 -5.50 4.64
C GLU A 44 12.48 -5.26 4.11
N VAL A 45 11.76 -4.34 4.76
CA VAL A 45 10.42 -3.95 4.34
C VAL A 45 10.54 -3.10 3.07
N PRO A 46 9.88 -3.47 1.95
CA PRO A 46 9.96 -2.69 0.72
C PRO A 46 9.55 -1.23 0.91
N GLN A 47 10.21 -0.33 0.16
CA GLN A 47 9.95 1.10 0.22
C GLN A 47 8.47 1.38 -0.11
N GLY A 48 7.79 2.15 0.75
CA GLY A 48 6.39 2.51 0.58
C GLY A 48 5.38 1.60 1.27
N ILE A 49 5.78 0.42 1.76
CA ILE A 49 4.88 -0.45 2.54
C ILE A 49 4.48 0.20 3.87
N GLU A 50 5.40 0.89 4.53
CA GLU A 50 5.11 1.63 5.76
C GLU A 50 4.09 2.76 5.52
N ALA A 51 4.27 3.53 4.44
CA ALA A 51 3.32 4.57 4.04
C ALA A 51 1.95 3.98 3.73
N LEU A 52 1.90 2.87 2.98
CA LEU A 52 0.67 2.16 2.66
C LEU A 52 -0.07 1.68 3.92
N ILE A 53 0.65 1.12 4.89
CA ILE A 53 0.06 0.67 6.16
C ILE A 53 -0.45 1.87 6.97
N SER A 54 0.29 2.98 6.97
CA SER A 54 -0.10 4.21 7.65
C SER A 54 -1.39 4.81 7.06
N ASP A 55 -1.49 4.88 5.73
CA ASP A 55 -2.70 5.33 5.03
C ASP A 55 -3.89 4.41 5.37
N LEU A 56 -3.67 3.09 5.37
CA LEU A 56 -4.70 2.11 5.72
C LEU A 56 -5.13 2.23 7.19
N ALA A 57 -4.19 2.50 8.09
CA ALA A 57 -4.46 2.73 9.50
C ALA A 57 -5.32 3.99 9.69
N ALA A 58 -5.02 5.07 8.97
CA ALA A 58 -5.82 6.31 9.01
C ALA A 58 -7.25 6.08 8.50
N GLU A 59 -7.44 5.36 7.38
CA GLU A 59 -8.75 4.99 6.87
C GLU A 59 -9.56 4.14 7.87
N GLU A 60 -8.93 3.12 8.43
CA GLU A 60 -9.59 2.18 9.36
C GLU A 60 -9.85 2.79 10.74
N LEU A 61 -9.05 3.77 11.16
CA LEU A 61 -9.23 4.51 12.41
C LEU A 61 -10.43 5.46 12.32
N GLN A 62 -10.62 6.14 11.17
CA GLN A 62 -11.79 6.99 10.93
C GLN A 62 -13.12 6.25 10.99
N ASN A 63 -13.12 4.93 10.75
CA ASN A 63 -14.31 4.09 10.81
C ASN A 63 -14.74 3.72 12.24
N ASP A 64 -13.87 3.89 13.25
CA ASP A 64 -14.18 3.57 14.65
C ASP A 64 -14.50 4.85 15.45
N ILE A 65 -15.79 5.16 15.56
CA ILE A 65 -16.32 6.31 16.33
C ILE A 65 -16.55 5.95 17.82
N VAL A 66 -15.88 4.93 18.39
CA VAL A 66 -16.34 4.34 19.67
C VAL A 66 -15.35 4.51 20.81
N LEU A 67 -15.92 4.98 21.93
CA LEU A 67 -15.42 5.17 23.32
C LEU A 67 -14.70 3.97 23.95
N LEU A 68 -13.75 3.37 23.25
CA LEU A 68 -12.87 2.33 23.75
C LEU A 68 -11.53 2.95 24.15
N ASP A 69 -10.82 2.26 25.06
CA ASP A 69 -9.45 2.60 25.41
C ASP A 69 -8.57 2.62 24.15
N ASP A 70 -7.66 3.60 24.06
CA ASP A 70 -6.85 3.87 22.86
C ASP A 70 -6.07 2.61 22.41
N GLU A 71 -5.62 1.78 23.36
CA GLU A 71 -4.92 0.53 23.09
C GLU A 71 -5.84 -0.54 22.48
N ALA A 72 -7.08 -0.65 22.97
CA ALA A 72 -8.06 -1.59 22.45
C ALA A 72 -8.48 -1.24 21.02
N VAL A 73 -8.64 0.06 20.74
CA VAL A 73 -8.88 0.57 19.38
C VAL A 73 -7.70 0.20 18.48
N ALA A 74 -6.46 0.50 18.89
CA ALA A 74 -5.28 0.19 18.10
C ALA A 74 -5.14 -1.31 17.77
N VAL A 75 -5.49 -2.22 18.68
CA VAL A 75 -5.50 -3.67 18.41
C VAL A 75 -6.56 -4.04 17.36
N ILE A 76 -7.76 -3.49 17.47
CA ILE A 76 -8.88 -3.79 16.55
C ILE A 76 -8.55 -3.26 15.15
N VAL A 77 -8.11 -2.01 15.07
CA VAL A 77 -7.73 -1.36 13.81
C VAL A 77 -6.57 -2.11 13.16
N ALA A 78 -5.52 -2.46 13.92
CA ALA A 78 -4.41 -3.26 13.40
C ALA A 78 -4.90 -4.60 12.81
N LYS A 79 -5.85 -5.28 13.49
CA LYS A 79 -6.43 -6.52 12.96
C LYS A 79 -7.19 -6.30 11.64
N ARG A 80 -7.96 -5.20 11.50
CA ARG A 80 -8.67 -4.87 10.26
C ARG A 80 -7.71 -4.53 9.12
N VAL A 81 -6.69 -3.72 9.39
CA VAL A 81 -5.61 -3.41 8.43
C VAL A 81 -4.98 -4.71 7.93
N CYS A 82 -4.66 -5.62 8.86
CA CYS A 82 -4.14 -6.94 8.54
C CYS A 82 -5.09 -7.78 7.65
N GLU A 83 -6.39 -7.81 7.96
CA GLU A 83 -7.40 -8.51 7.15
C GLU A 83 -7.51 -7.92 5.75
N ARG A 84 -7.47 -6.59 5.61
CA ARG A 84 -7.51 -5.91 4.32
C ARG A 84 -6.27 -6.19 3.48
N LEU A 85 -5.08 -6.17 4.07
CA LEU A 85 -3.84 -6.60 3.40
C LEU A 85 -3.90 -8.06 2.92
N ARG A 86 -4.49 -8.98 3.73
CA ARG A 86 -4.71 -10.38 3.29
C ARG A 86 -5.65 -10.46 2.10
N SER A 87 -6.72 -9.66 2.09
CA SER A 87 -7.67 -9.64 0.97
C SER A 87 -7.00 -9.21 -0.34
N TRP A 88 -5.97 -8.36 -0.28
CA TRP A 88 -5.20 -7.94 -1.45
C TRP A 88 -4.23 -8.99 -1.96
N ARG A 89 -3.63 -9.78 -1.05
CA ARG A 89 -2.82 -10.96 -1.43
C ARG A 89 -3.67 -11.99 -2.18
N ASP A 90 -4.92 -12.16 -1.78
CA ASP A 90 -5.83 -13.17 -2.34
C ASP A 90 -6.54 -12.66 -3.62
N VAL A 91 -6.23 -11.45 -4.12
CA VAL A 91 -6.60 -10.99 -5.47
C VAL A 91 -5.71 -11.72 -6.48
N GLU A 92 -6.11 -12.95 -6.76
CA GLU A 92 -5.54 -13.90 -7.71
C GLU A 92 -5.10 -13.22 -9.02
N SER A 93 -3.79 -13.02 -9.19
CA SER A 93 -2.99 -12.80 -10.43
C SER A 93 -3.49 -11.84 -11.51
N ASN A 94 -4.63 -11.19 -11.31
CA ASN A 94 -5.36 -10.45 -12.32
C ASN A 94 -4.94 -8.98 -12.36
N THR A 95 -4.31 -8.44 -11.32
CA THR A 95 -3.94 -7.01 -11.33
C THR A 95 -2.87 -6.74 -12.38
N ILE A 96 -1.89 -7.64 -12.54
CA ILE A 96 -0.89 -7.54 -13.61
C ILE A 96 -1.56 -7.78 -14.97
N ASP A 97 -2.32 -8.86 -15.12
CA ASP A 97 -3.02 -9.14 -16.38
C ASP A 97 -3.97 -8.01 -16.80
N MET A 98 -4.72 -7.39 -15.88
CA MET A 98 -5.59 -6.24 -16.16
C MET A 98 -4.83 -4.94 -16.40
N MET A 99 -3.73 -4.67 -15.68
CA MET A 99 -2.92 -3.46 -15.92
C MET A 99 -2.18 -3.56 -17.25
N VAL A 100 -1.59 -4.72 -17.53
CA VAL A 100 -0.91 -5.03 -18.80
C VAL A 100 -1.93 -5.04 -19.95
N GLU A 101 -3.07 -5.71 -19.79
CA GLU A 101 -4.13 -5.72 -20.80
C GLU A 101 -4.71 -4.32 -21.04
N HIS A 102 -4.91 -3.52 -19.98
CA HIS A 102 -5.36 -2.14 -20.12
C HIS A 102 -4.34 -1.28 -20.85
N ASP A 103 -3.05 -1.39 -20.53
CA ASP A 103 -2.00 -0.59 -21.17
C ASP A 103 -1.85 -0.98 -22.65
N PHE A 104 -1.91 -2.28 -22.96
CA PHE A 104 -1.97 -2.74 -24.35
C PHE A 104 -3.25 -2.31 -25.07
N ARG A 105 -4.40 -2.27 -24.40
CA ARG A 105 -5.68 -1.82 -24.98
C ARG A 105 -5.76 -0.30 -25.17
N THR A 106 -5.12 0.48 -24.29
CA THR A 106 -5.30 1.94 -24.22
C THR A 106 -4.27 2.69 -25.07
N GLU A 107 -3.03 2.20 -25.17
CA GLU A 107 -1.99 2.86 -25.97
C GLU A 107 -1.99 2.45 -27.46
N SER A 108 -2.71 1.40 -27.85
CA SER A 108 -2.41 0.73 -29.13
C SER A 108 -3.56 0.25 -30.01
N LEU A 109 -4.70 0.94 -29.98
CA LEU A 109 -5.86 0.63 -30.83
C LEU A 109 -5.58 0.57 -32.36
N GLY A 110 -4.41 1.01 -32.84
CA GLY A 110 -3.98 0.85 -34.24
C GLY A 110 -2.83 -0.13 -34.50
N LEU A 111 -1.82 -0.21 -33.62
CA LEU A 111 -0.53 -0.81 -33.98
C LEU A 111 -0.50 -2.33 -33.75
N TRP A 112 -0.90 -2.82 -32.58
CA TRP A 112 -0.87 -4.25 -32.26
C TRP A 112 -1.96 -5.03 -32.99
N ARG A 113 -3.14 -4.43 -33.21
CA ARG A 113 -4.22 -5.04 -34.00
C ARG A 113 -3.88 -5.12 -35.50
N SER A 114 -2.88 -4.37 -35.96
CA SER A 114 -2.41 -4.37 -37.35
C SER A 114 -1.25 -5.35 -37.61
N LYS A 115 -0.58 -5.81 -36.54
CA LYS A 115 0.44 -6.85 -36.61
C LYS A 115 -0.20 -8.21 -36.81
N ASN A 116 0.47 -9.09 -37.54
CA ASN A 116 0.03 -10.48 -37.68
C ASN A 116 0.35 -11.28 -36.40
N GLU A 117 -0.31 -12.42 -36.19
CA GLU A 117 -0.13 -13.26 -34.99
C GLU A 117 1.32 -13.70 -34.77
N ALA A 118 2.12 -13.85 -35.83
CA ALA A 118 3.52 -14.26 -35.71
C ALA A 118 4.41 -13.13 -35.16
N GLU A 119 4.21 -11.89 -35.60
CA GLU A 119 4.93 -10.72 -35.08
C GLU A 119 4.59 -10.45 -33.62
N VAL A 120 3.32 -10.68 -33.24
CA VAL A 120 2.89 -10.59 -31.84
C VAL A 120 3.55 -11.68 -31.00
N ALA A 121 3.54 -12.93 -31.48
CA ALA A 121 4.17 -14.05 -30.78
C ALA A 121 5.69 -13.88 -30.62
N GLU A 122 6.38 -13.36 -31.65
CA GLU A 122 7.81 -13.03 -31.58
C GLU A 122 8.08 -11.95 -30.54
N THR A 123 7.30 -10.86 -30.55
CA THR A 123 7.46 -9.79 -29.56
C THR A 123 7.17 -10.26 -28.12
N VAL A 124 6.18 -11.14 -27.94
CA VAL A 124 5.88 -11.73 -26.62
C VAL A 124 7.05 -12.59 -26.14
N LEU A 125 7.63 -13.41 -27.02
CA LEU A 125 8.80 -14.22 -26.68
C LEU A 125 10.01 -13.37 -26.30
N ASP A 126 10.25 -12.27 -27.00
CA ASP A 126 11.34 -11.35 -26.68
C ASP A 126 11.16 -10.74 -25.28
N ILE A 127 9.93 -10.29 -24.96
CA ILE A 127 9.59 -9.76 -23.63
C ILE A 127 9.75 -10.83 -22.55
N GLU A 128 9.23 -12.04 -22.78
CA GLU A 128 9.34 -13.15 -21.83
C GLU A 128 10.80 -13.52 -21.56
N PHE A 129 11.65 -13.47 -22.60
CA PHE A 129 13.06 -13.77 -22.47
C PHE A 129 13.80 -12.72 -21.66
N GLU A 130 13.55 -11.43 -21.91
CA GLU A 130 14.18 -10.32 -21.19
C GLU A 130 13.79 -10.34 -19.70
N ILE A 131 12.50 -10.53 -19.39
CA ILE A 131 12.03 -10.71 -18.00
C ILE A 131 12.72 -11.92 -17.35
N PHE A 132 12.83 -13.05 -18.06
CA PHE A 132 13.45 -14.24 -17.51
C PHE A 132 14.95 -14.07 -17.27
N GLU A 133 15.66 -13.37 -18.16
CA GLU A 133 17.08 -13.04 -18.00
C GLU A 133 17.30 -12.18 -16.75
N ASP A 134 16.52 -11.11 -16.59
CA ASP A 134 16.57 -10.23 -15.42
C ASP A 134 16.32 -11.02 -14.12
N LEU A 135 15.27 -11.85 -14.08
CA LEU A 135 14.95 -12.68 -12.91
C LEU A 135 16.05 -13.69 -12.57
N VAL A 136 16.73 -14.25 -13.58
CA VAL A 136 17.84 -15.18 -13.37
C VAL A 136 19.10 -14.44 -12.89
N GLU A 137 19.35 -13.24 -13.40
CA GLU A 137 20.43 -12.37 -12.92
C GLU A 137 20.20 -12.00 -11.45
N GLU A 138 19.03 -11.49 -11.11
CA GLU A 138 18.62 -11.18 -9.72
C GLU A 138 18.77 -12.41 -8.80
N LEU A 139 18.29 -13.58 -9.23
CA LEU A 139 18.42 -14.81 -8.46
C LEU A 139 19.89 -15.24 -8.30
N SER A 140 20.72 -15.00 -9.30
CA SER A 140 22.15 -15.32 -9.26
C SER A 140 22.91 -14.40 -8.31
N GLU A 141 22.50 -13.14 -8.19
CA GLU A 141 23.01 -12.20 -7.20
C GLU A 141 22.60 -12.59 -5.79
N ASP A 142 21.37 -13.09 -5.59
CA ASP A 142 20.89 -13.57 -4.29
C ASP A 142 21.58 -14.88 -3.85
N ILE A 143 21.89 -15.79 -4.79
CA ILE A 143 22.56 -17.06 -4.51
C ILE A 143 24.10 -16.93 -4.48
N GLY A 144 24.67 -15.99 -5.24
CA GLY A 144 26.11 -15.77 -5.40
C GLY A 144 26.68 -14.61 -4.58
N GLY A 145 25.82 -13.78 -4.00
CA GLY A 145 26.17 -12.70 -3.08
C GLY A 145 26.65 -13.27 -1.75
N ASP A 146 27.95 -13.13 -1.50
CA ASP A 146 28.66 -13.57 -0.30
C ASP A 146 27.91 -13.20 1.00
N ARG A 147 27.20 -14.17 1.59
CA ARG A 147 26.94 -14.32 3.02
C ARG A 147 26.36 -15.68 3.41
#